data_AF-A0A183U030-F1
#
_entry.id   AF-A0A183U030-F1
#
_cell.length_a   1.000
_cell.length_b   1.000
_cell.length_c   1.000
_cell.angle_alpha   90.00
_cell.angle_beta   90.00
_cell.angle_gamma   90.00
#
_symmetry.space_group_name_H-M   'P 1'
#
loop_
_entity.id
_entity.type
_entity.pdbx_description
1 polymer ?
#
loop_
_entity_poly.entity_id
_entity_poly.type
_entity_poly.pdbx_seq_one_letter_code
_entity_poly.pdbx_strand_id
1 'polypeptide(L)'
;MCRRGSRTSGCLHRDHKWRAYWCTVNPGAIYLWPLHKPTTFLNKKHIALDHASTIQLGSFEEERFTWQLVCAKSKFIFGDFDELRRTHWIPEMQLAAERRTKAELLEYDRSCSKRAENLTPTEKNLTWRLALESENARLMQLLDDERRALHDEEIVRTLAAR
;
A
#
# COMPACT_ATOMS: atom_id res chain seq x y z
N MET A 1 7.24 3.46 7.11
CA MET A 1 8.58 3.29 6.50
C MET A 1 8.78 4.37 5.43
N CYS A 2 9.71 5.31 5.62
CA CYS A 2 10.01 6.35 4.62
C CYS A 2 10.81 5.76 3.45
N ARG A 3 10.17 5.45 2.31
CA ARG A 3 10.87 5.20 1.05
C ARG A 3 11.17 6.54 0.38
N ARG A 4 12.45 6.85 0.11
CA ARG A 4 12.89 8.03 -0.66
C ARG A 4 12.11 8.12 -1.98
N GLY A 5 11.26 9.14 -2.10
CA GLY A 5 10.25 9.29 -3.15
C GLY A 5 10.76 9.78 -4.50
N SER A 6 11.74 9.08 -5.08
CA SER A 6 11.82 8.97 -6.54
C SER A 6 12.07 7.52 -6.88
N ARG A 7 11.01 6.78 -7.25
CA ARG A 7 11.17 5.43 -7.77
C ARG A 7 11.56 5.54 -9.23
N THR A 8 12.76 5.08 -9.52
CA THR A 8 13.37 5.16 -10.83
C THR A 8 13.47 3.76 -11.41
N SER A 9 12.88 3.53 -12.57
CA SER A 9 12.96 2.24 -13.27
C SER A 9 12.81 2.43 -14.77
N GLY A 10 13.31 1.48 -15.55
CA GLY A 10 13.12 1.47 -17.00
C GLY A 10 11.65 1.24 -17.35
N CYS A 11 11.16 1.92 -18.39
CA CYS A 11 9.88 1.63 -19.03
C CYS A 11 9.99 1.79 -20.55
N LEU A 12 9.07 1.17 -21.29
CA LEU A 12 8.90 1.46 -22.71
C LEU A 12 7.77 2.47 -22.88
N HIS A 13 7.92 3.41 -23.80
CA HIS A 13 6.87 4.36 -24.17
C HIS A 13 6.67 4.37 -25.69
N ARG A 14 5.40 4.28 -26.13
CA ARG A 14 4.98 4.26 -27.54
C ARG A 14 4.32 5.58 -27.93
N ASP A 15 4.95 6.24 -28.90
CA ASP A 15 4.41 7.42 -29.61
C ASP A 15 4.02 6.99 -31.04
N HIS A 16 5.00 6.46 -31.78
CA HIS A 16 4.81 5.75 -33.06
C HIS A 16 5.57 4.41 -33.13
N LYS A 17 6.67 4.31 -32.37
CA LYS A 17 7.48 3.09 -32.17
C LYS A 17 7.81 2.99 -30.69
N TRP A 18 7.99 1.78 -30.20
CA TRP A 18 8.49 1.55 -28.84
C TRP A 18 9.90 2.09 -28.69
N ARG A 19 10.11 2.88 -27.64
CA ARG A 19 11.44 3.35 -27.25
C ARG A 19 11.63 3.15 -25.76
N ALA A 20 12.85 2.81 -25.38
CA ALA A 20 13.22 2.64 -23.99
C ALA A 20 13.52 3.99 -23.33
N TYR A 21 12.97 4.17 -22.14
CA TYR A 21 13.17 5.34 -21.29
C TYR A 21 13.55 4.89 -19.89
N TRP A 22 14.38 5.70 -19.25
CA TRP A 22 14.42 5.72 -17.80
C TRP A 22 13.26 6.58 -17.30
N CYS A 23 12.40 6.00 -16.47
CA CYS A 23 11.18 6.65 -15.99
C CYS A 23 11.32 6.99 -14.51
N THR A 24 10.96 8.22 -14.16
CA THR A 24 10.89 8.66 -12.77
C THR A 24 9.51 9.24 -12.50
N VAL A 25 8.80 8.65 -11.55
CA VAL A 25 7.47 9.09 -11.13
C VAL A 25 7.59 9.89 -9.85
N ASN A 26 7.16 11.14 -9.91
CA ASN A 26 7.12 12.08 -8.80
C ASN A 26 5.66 12.52 -8.57
N PRO A 27 5.32 13.02 -7.37
CA PRO A 27 4.03 13.66 -7.12
C PRO A 27 3.71 14.68 -8.22
N GLY A 28 2.60 14.48 -8.92
CA GLY A 28 2.08 15.39 -9.94
C GLY A 28 2.85 15.40 -11.27
N ALA A 29 3.90 14.59 -11.44
CA ALA A 29 4.70 14.60 -12.67
C ALA A 29 5.43 13.28 -12.94
N ILE A 30 5.48 12.90 -14.21
CA ILE A 30 6.32 11.81 -14.71
C ILE A 30 7.39 12.39 -15.62
N TYR A 31 8.63 11.96 -15.42
CA TYR A 31 9.74 12.31 -16.30
C TYR A 31 10.27 11.08 -17.03
N LEU A 32 10.41 11.19 -18.35
CA LEU A 32 10.96 10.14 -19.19
C LEU A 32 12.28 10.62 -19.80
N TRP A 33 13.33 9.86 -19.53
CA TRP A 33 14.67 10.13 -20.04
C TRP A 33 14.97 9.12 -21.16
N PRO A 34 15.03 9.56 -22.43
CA PRO A 34 15.25 8.65 -23.55
C PRO A 34 16.62 8.00 -23.45
N LEU A 35 16.68 6.66 -23.48
CA LEU A 35 17.95 5.93 -23.44
C LEU A 35 18.70 5.94 -24.78
N HIS A 36 17.99 6.28 -25.86
CA HIS A 36 18.55 6.42 -27.21
C HIS A 36 19.17 7.80 -27.48
N LYS A 37 19.20 8.69 -26.48
CA LYS A 37 19.77 10.05 -26.59
C LYS A 37 20.63 10.34 -25.36
N PRO A 38 21.56 11.31 -25.44
CA PRO A 38 22.28 11.80 -24.27
C PRO A 38 21.32 12.28 -23.17
N THR A 39 21.65 11.94 -21.92
CA THR A 39 20.85 12.26 -20.73
C THR A 39 21.00 13.75 -20.37
N THR A 40 20.32 14.61 -21.11
CA THR A 40 20.30 16.07 -20.88
C THR A 40 18.90 16.55 -20.51
N PHE A 41 18.80 17.67 -19.79
CA PHE A 41 17.51 18.25 -19.39
C PHE A 41 16.60 18.58 -20.59
N LEU A 42 17.19 18.92 -21.75
CA LEU A 42 16.46 19.21 -22.99
C LEU A 42 15.81 17.97 -23.61
N ASN A 43 16.43 16.79 -23.44
CA ASN A 43 15.92 15.53 -23.99
C ASN A 43 14.85 14.87 -23.10
N LYS A 44 14.67 15.36 -21.87
CA LYS A 44 13.71 14.84 -20.90
C LYS A 44 12.28 15.19 -21.32
N LYS A 45 11.42 14.18 -21.47
CA LYS A 45 9.98 14.43 -21.59
C LYS A 45 9.39 14.64 -20.19
N HIS A 46 8.60 15.69 -20.04
CA HIS A 46 7.83 16.00 -18.84
C HIS A 46 6.35 15.76 -19.11
N ILE A 47 5.72 14.93 -18.29
CA ILE A 47 4.30 14.65 -18.32
C ILE A 47 3.72 15.16 -17.01
N ALA A 48 2.96 16.26 -17.07
CA ALA A 48 2.25 16.78 -15.91
C ALA A 48 1.00 15.94 -15.66
N LEU A 49 0.84 15.47 -14.42
CA LEU A 49 -0.36 14.76 -13.98
C LEU A 49 -1.34 15.75 -13.36
N ASP A 50 -2.62 15.58 -13.66
CA ASP A 50 -3.76 16.31 -13.11
C ASP A 50 -4.78 15.36 -12.45
N HIS A 51 -5.79 15.90 -11.79
CA HIS A 51 -6.84 15.06 -11.15
C HIS A 51 -7.72 14.32 -12.18
N ALA A 52 -7.69 14.75 -13.44
CA ALA A 52 -8.36 14.07 -14.55
C ALA A 52 -7.49 12.94 -15.15
N SER A 53 -6.23 12.82 -14.69
CA SER A 53 -5.30 11.85 -15.23
C SER A 53 -5.69 10.46 -14.77
N THR A 54 -5.98 9.59 -15.73
CA THR A 54 -6.40 8.22 -15.46
C THR A 54 -5.40 7.24 -16.05
N ILE A 55 -5.14 6.16 -15.32
CA ILE A 55 -4.31 5.06 -15.77
C ILE A 55 -5.24 3.88 -16.06
N GLN A 56 -5.22 3.39 -17.29
CA GLN A 56 -6.01 2.28 -17.77
C GLN A 56 -5.11 1.07 -18.00
N LEU A 57 -5.58 -0.11 -17.57
CA LEU A 57 -4.91 -1.38 -17.88
C LEU A 57 -4.98 -1.62 -19.39
N GLY A 58 -3.84 -1.94 -19.99
CA GLY A 58 -3.76 -2.30 -21.40
C GLY A 58 -3.70 -3.82 -21.61
N SER A 59 -3.82 -4.20 -22.89
CA SER A 59 -3.66 -5.56 -23.41
C SER A 59 -2.18 -6.00 -23.42
N PHE A 60 -1.96 -7.30 -23.59
CA PHE A 60 -0.67 -7.83 -24.00
C PHE A 60 -0.53 -7.65 -25.52
N GLU A 61 0.40 -6.78 -25.94
CA GLU A 61 0.62 -6.44 -27.36
C GLU A 61 2.10 -6.46 -27.68
N GLU A 62 2.47 -7.05 -28.82
CA GLU A 62 3.87 -7.11 -29.30
C GLU A 62 4.85 -7.57 -28.20
N GLU A 63 4.49 -8.65 -27.49
CA GLU A 63 5.28 -9.23 -26.38
C GLU A 63 5.44 -8.34 -25.14
N ARG A 64 4.52 -7.38 -24.94
CA ARG A 64 4.60 -6.41 -23.84
C ARG A 64 3.28 -6.31 -23.10
N PHE A 65 3.37 -6.22 -21.78
CA PHE A 65 2.27 -5.88 -20.91
C PHE A 65 2.11 -4.36 -20.91
N THR A 66 1.02 -3.88 -21.51
CA THR A 66 0.82 -2.43 -21.70
C THR A 66 -0.09 -1.81 -20.64
N TRP A 67 0.06 -0.50 -20.46
CA TRP A 67 -0.88 0.33 -19.74
C TRP A 67 -0.89 1.72 -20.36
N GLN A 68 -1.97 2.46 -20.14
CA GLN A 68 -2.21 3.73 -20.80
C GLN A 68 -2.47 4.82 -19.79
N LEU A 69 -1.70 5.90 -19.88
CA LEU A 69 -1.93 7.13 -19.13
C LEU A 69 -2.69 8.11 -20.02
N VAL A 70 -3.88 8.49 -19.59
CA VAL A 70 -4.70 9.51 -20.24
C VAL A 70 -4.65 10.77 -19.38
N CYS A 71 -4.06 11.83 -19.92
CA CYS A 71 -4.07 13.18 -19.36
C CYS A 71 -5.05 14.04 -20.17
N ALA A 72 -5.46 15.21 -19.66
CA ALA A 72 -6.47 16.06 -20.29
C ALA A 72 -6.24 16.38 -21.79
N LYS A 73 -4.99 16.42 -22.25
CA LYS A 73 -4.63 16.76 -23.65
C LYS A 73 -3.80 15.69 -24.35
N SER A 74 -3.44 14.59 -23.69
CA SER A 74 -2.44 13.67 -24.21
C SER A 74 -2.64 12.27 -23.68
N LYS A 75 -2.33 11.28 -24.53
CA LYS A 75 -2.41 9.88 -24.21
C LYS A 75 -1.02 9.27 -24.40
N PHE A 76 -0.53 8.59 -23.38
CA PHE A 76 0.78 7.95 -23.38
C PHE A 76 0.59 6.46 -23.16
N ILE A 77 1.20 5.65 -24.03
CA ILE A 77 1.14 4.19 -23.92
C ILE A 77 2.49 3.72 -23.40
N PHE A 78 2.43 2.99 -22.29
CA PHE A 78 3.59 2.39 -21.66
C PHE A 78 3.57 0.88 -21.81
N GLY A 79 4.74 0.27 -21.71
CA GLY A 79 4.89 -1.18 -21.76
C GLY A 79 6.08 -1.65 -20.96
N ASP A 80 5.97 -2.88 -20.49
CA ASP A 80 7.06 -3.64 -19.88
C ASP A 80 6.98 -5.10 -20.39
N PHE A 81 8.10 -5.81 -20.35
CA PHE A 81 8.16 -7.24 -20.70
C PHE A 81 7.68 -8.12 -19.54
N ASP A 82 7.61 -7.57 -18.33
CA ASP A 82 7.20 -8.27 -17.11
C ASP A 82 5.84 -7.75 -16.60
N GLU A 83 4.89 -8.67 -16.42
CA GLU A 83 3.57 -8.37 -15.88
C GLU A 83 3.65 -7.80 -14.47
N LEU A 84 4.55 -8.31 -13.63
CA LEU A 84 4.75 -7.84 -12.25
C LEU A 84 5.23 -6.39 -12.22
N ARG A 85 6.01 -5.98 -13.23
CA ARG A 85 6.42 -4.59 -13.38
C ARG A 85 5.25 -3.70 -13.78
N ARG A 86 4.39 -4.15 -14.70
CA ARG A 86 3.15 -3.43 -15.02
C ARG A 86 2.27 -3.24 -13.78
N THR A 87 2.06 -4.31 -13.00
CA THR A 87 1.24 -4.23 -11.78
C THR A 87 1.87 -3.35 -10.70
N HIS A 88 3.19 -3.16 -10.72
CA HIS A 88 3.88 -2.18 -9.88
C HIS A 88 3.73 -0.74 -10.39
N TRP A 89 3.85 -0.52 -11.70
CA TRP A 89 3.83 0.82 -12.29
C TRP A 89 2.47 1.50 -12.20
N ILE A 90 1.38 0.77 -12.46
CA ILE A 90 0.01 1.32 -12.48
C ILE A 90 -0.35 2.03 -11.16
N PRO A 91 -0.29 1.38 -9.98
CA PRO A 91 -0.66 2.03 -8.72
C PRO A 91 0.27 3.17 -8.34
N GLU A 92 1.56 3.10 -8.69
CA GLU A 92 2.51 4.20 -8.42
C GLU A 92 2.20 5.44 -9.26
N MET A 93 1.86 5.27 -10.54
CA MET A 93 1.44 6.38 -11.39
C MET A 93 0.07 6.94 -10.99
N GLN A 94 -0.86 6.08 -10.56
CA GLN A 94 -2.14 6.50 -9.99
C GLN A 94 -1.94 7.33 -8.73
N LEU A 95 -1.12 6.84 -7.79
CA LEU A 95 -0.81 7.56 -6.56
C LEU A 95 -0.17 8.92 -6.83
N ALA A 96 0.73 9.01 -7.82
CA ALA A 96 1.33 10.27 -8.23
C ALA A 96 0.34 11.25 -8.87
N ALA A 97 -0.72 10.77 -9.51
CA ALA A 97 -1.82 11.60 -10.03
C ALA A 97 -2.77 12.05 -8.92
N GLU A 98 -3.04 11.19 -7.94
CA GLU A 98 -3.93 11.46 -6.79
C GLU A 98 -3.30 12.34 -5.71
N ARG A 99 -1.99 12.21 -5.51
CA ARG A 99 -1.20 12.94 -4.50
C ARG A 99 -0.11 13.73 -5.23
N ARG A 100 -0.48 14.93 -5.68
CA ARG A 100 0.30 15.72 -6.64
C ARG A 100 1.41 16.52 -5.99
N THR A 101 1.31 16.73 -4.68
CA THR A 101 2.34 17.41 -3.91
C THR A 101 3.06 16.42 -2.99
N LYS A 102 4.32 16.74 -2.67
CA LYS A 102 5.08 16.01 -1.66
C LYS A 102 4.36 16.00 -0.30
N ALA A 103 3.65 17.08 0.02
CA ALA A 103 2.88 17.18 1.26
C ALA A 103 1.71 16.20 1.28
N GLU A 104 0.93 16.12 0.19
CA GLU A 104 -0.16 15.15 0.05
C GLU A 104 0.33 13.71 0.11
N LEU A 105 1.45 13.40 -0.56
CA LEU A 105 2.03 12.06 -0.52
C LEU A 105 2.50 11.69 0.90
N LEU A 106 3.12 12.64 1.61
CA LEU A 106 3.54 12.43 3.00
C LEU A 106 2.35 12.22 3.93
N GLU A 107 1.24 12.94 3.75
CA GLU A 107 0.04 12.75 4.55
C GLU A 107 -0.63 11.40 4.27
N TYR A 108 -0.66 11.00 2.98
CA TYR A 108 -1.11 9.67 2.58
C TYR A 108 -0.26 8.57 3.22
N ASP A 109 1.07 8.68 3.17
CA ASP A 109 1.98 7.73 3.80
C ASP A 109 1.75 7.63 5.32
N ARG A 110 1.54 8.77 5.99
CA ARG A 110 1.20 8.80 7.43
C ARG A 110 -0.12 8.08 7.69
N SER A 111 -1.17 8.39 6.92
CA SER A 111 -2.47 7.73 7.05
C SER A 111 -2.39 6.22 6.85
N CYS A 112 -1.68 5.78 5.80
CA CYS A 112 -1.44 4.36 5.53
C CYS A 112 -0.65 3.67 6.64
N SER A 113 0.34 4.34 7.24
CA SER A 113 1.13 3.77 8.34
C SER A 113 0.31 3.48 9.61
N LYS A 114 -0.79 4.22 9.80
CA LYS A 114 -1.71 4.03 10.94
C LYS A 114 -2.74 2.91 10.73
N ARG A 115 -2.80 2.30 9.54
CA ARG A 115 -3.71 1.18 9.28
C ARG A 115 -3.31 -0.04 10.10
N ALA A 116 -4.30 -0.74 10.67
CA ALA A 116 -4.08 -1.89 11.56
C ALA A 116 -3.22 -3.00 10.94
N GLU A 117 -3.32 -3.19 9.63
CA GLU A 117 -2.51 -4.13 8.85
C GLU A 117 -1.01 -3.81 8.92
N ASN A 118 -0.66 -2.52 8.96
CA ASN A 118 0.68 -1.97 8.94
C ASN A 118 1.27 -1.66 10.33
N LEU A 119 0.45 -1.78 11.39
CA LEU A 119 0.94 -1.71 12.77
C LEU A 119 1.94 -2.84 13.01
N THR A 120 3.03 -2.50 13.69
CA THR A 120 4.15 -3.41 13.94
C THR A 120 3.69 -4.64 14.73
N PRO A 121 4.41 -5.78 14.63
CA PRO A 121 4.11 -6.96 15.46
C PRO A 121 4.01 -6.62 16.94
N THR A 122 4.78 -5.65 17.44
CA THR A 122 4.76 -5.19 18.83
C THR A 122 3.42 -4.56 19.24
N GLU A 123 2.83 -3.74 18.37
CA GLU A 123 1.52 -3.11 18.64
C GLU A 123 0.38 -4.12 18.54
N LYS A 124 0.46 -5.05 17.57
CA LYS A 124 -0.45 -6.21 17.52
C LYS A 124 -0.33 -7.03 18.80
N ASN A 125 0.90 -7.37 19.21
CA ASN A 125 1.16 -8.13 20.44
C ASN A 125 0.61 -7.43 21.69
N LEU A 126 0.68 -6.10 21.78
CA LEU A 126 0.07 -5.38 22.90
C LEU A 126 -1.45 -5.58 22.94
N THR A 127 -2.13 -5.43 21.79
CA THR A 127 -3.58 -5.64 21.69
C THR A 127 -3.96 -7.08 22.02
N TRP A 128 -3.25 -8.07 21.46
CA TRP A 128 -3.45 -9.48 21.77
C TRP A 128 -3.21 -9.79 23.25
N ARG A 129 -2.17 -9.20 23.85
CA ARG A 129 -1.84 -9.39 25.26
C ARG A 129 -2.91 -8.80 26.18
N LEU A 130 -3.38 -7.59 25.90
CA LEU A 130 -4.47 -6.97 26.67
C LEU A 130 -5.77 -7.77 26.58
N ALA A 131 -6.09 -8.30 25.40
CA ALA A 131 -7.24 -9.19 25.22
C ALA A 131 -7.08 -10.50 26.02
N LEU A 132 -5.88 -11.08 26.01
CA LEU A 132 -5.56 -12.30 26.76
C LEU A 132 -5.61 -12.07 28.28
N GLU A 133 -5.08 -10.93 28.76
CA GLU A 133 -5.11 -10.54 30.18
C GLU A 133 -6.55 -10.33 30.66
N SER A 134 -7.38 -9.68 29.85
CA SER A 134 -8.82 -9.51 30.12
C SER A 134 -9.54 -10.86 30.23
N GLU A 135 -9.27 -11.79 29.32
CA GLU A 135 -9.92 -13.10 29.33
C GLU A 135 -9.43 -13.97 30.50
N ASN A 136 -8.15 -13.91 30.85
CA ASN A 136 -7.62 -14.57 32.04
C ASN A 136 -8.26 -14.04 33.33
N ALA A 137 -8.44 -12.71 33.45
CA ALA A 137 -9.13 -12.12 34.59
C ALA A 137 -10.58 -12.62 34.70
N ARG A 138 -11.30 -12.70 33.57
CA ARG A 138 -12.66 -13.24 33.51
C ARG A 138 -12.72 -14.71 33.95
N LEU A 139 -11.79 -15.53 33.47
CA LEU A 139 -11.72 -16.95 33.82
C LEU A 139 -11.36 -17.17 35.29
N MET A 140 -10.42 -16.39 35.84
CA MET A 140 -10.08 -16.46 37.27
C MET A 140 -11.28 -16.10 38.15
N GLN A 141 -12.03 -15.07 37.78
CA GLN A 141 -13.24 -14.70 38.51
C GLN A 141 -14.29 -15.83 38.48
N LEU A 142 -14.50 -16.45 37.32
CA LEU A 142 -15.45 -17.54 37.18
C LEU A 142 -15.04 -18.77 38.01
N LEU A 143 -13.75 -19.08 38.07
CA LEU A 143 -13.19 -20.12 38.91
C LEU A 143 -13.40 -19.83 40.40
N ASP A 144 -13.21 -18.58 40.83
CA ASP A 144 -13.39 -18.18 42.22
C ASP A 144 -14.86 -18.17 42.64
N ASP A 145 -15.77 -17.89 41.71
CA ASP A 145 -17.22 -17.99 41.93
C ASP A 145 -17.63 -19.47 42.07
N GLU A 146 -17.11 -20.36 41.21
CA GLU A 146 -17.39 -21.81 41.28
C GLU A 146 -16.83 -22.45 42.55
N ARG A 147 -15.62 -22.06 42.97
CA ARG A 147 -15.03 -22.49 44.25
C ARG A 147 -15.89 -22.08 45.45
N ARG A 148 -16.43 -20.87 45.44
CA ARG A 148 -17.33 -20.39 46.50
C ARG A 148 -18.63 -21.19 46.51
N ALA A 149 -19.23 -21.43 45.34
CA ALA A 149 -20.45 -22.23 45.24
C ALA A 149 -20.25 -23.66 45.78
N LEU A 150 -19.14 -24.32 45.43
CA LEU A 150 -18.83 -25.66 45.94
C LEU A 150 -18.60 -25.68 47.46
N HIS A 151 -17.95 -24.65 48.00
CA HIS A 151 -17.75 -24.53 49.44
C HIS A 151 -19.08 -24.34 50.18
N ASP A 152 -19.97 -23.50 49.66
CA ASP A 152 -21.30 -23.29 50.22
C ASP A 152 -22.14 -24.59 50.17
N GLU A 153 -22.06 -25.34 49.07
CA GLU A 153 -22.69 -26.66 48.98
C GLU A 153 -22.15 -27.65 50.03
N GLU A 154 -20.85 -27.67 50.29
CA GLU A 154 -20.23 -28.52 51.31
C GLU A 154 -20.69 -28.14 52.73
N ILE A 155 -20.81 -26.84 53.02
CA ILE A 155 -21.39 -26.34 54.27
C ILE A 155 -22.84 -26.81 54.41
N VAL A 156 -23.64 -26.69 53.36
CA VAL A 156 -25.04 -27.16 53.36
C VAL A 156 -25.10 -28.68 53.59
N ARG A 157 -24.26 -29.47 52.93
CA ARG A 157 -24.21 -30.93 53.12
C ARG A 157 -23.82 -31.32 54.55
N THR A 158 -22.83 -30.66 55.13
CA THR A 158 -22.39 -30.93 56.51
C THR A 158 -23.43 -30.50 57.55
N LEU A 159 -24.17 -29.42 57.30
CA LEU A 159 -25.31 -29.01 58.15
C LEU A 159 -26.50 -29.98 58.03
N ALA A 160 -26.79 -30.49 56.83
CA ALA A 160 -27.90 -31.43 56.60
C ALA A 160 -27.61 -32.86 57.13
N ALA A 161 -26.33 -33.19 57.37
CA ALA A 161 -25.91 -34.48 57.92
C ALA A 161 -25.81 -34.49 59.46
N ARG A 162 -26.17 -33.40 60.14
CA ARG A 162 -26.32 -33.29 61.60
C ARG A 162 -27.78 -33.38 62.01
#